data_AF-A0A957NKH7-F1
#
_entry.id   AF-A0A957NKH7-F1
#
_cell.length_a   1.000
_cell.length_b   1.000
_cell.length_c   1.000
_cell.angle_alpha   90.00
_cell.angle_beta   90.00
_cell.angle_gamma   90.00
#
_symmetry.space_group_name_H-M   'P 1'
#
loop_
_entity.id
_entity.type
_entity.pdbx_description
1 polymer ?
#
loop_
_entity_poly.entity_id
_entity_poly.type
_entity_poly.pdbx_seq_one_letter_code
_entity_poly.pdbx_strand_id
1 'polypeptide(L)'
;RGGHSVDAPDAQFVDAAALNYAPKASSPAVDKGTDAVLSAATSLATDAANLARPYSGTLVDIGAYELQGEGIASLSIVKQGPHWLVAGAAADFSLTVANNGVRSGEALEVVDLLPAGAEYVADSASRNGTFADGQLTWQLGALAPGESTLITYTVKASQTLVSKDYSVQSTTDPAVMAQGAVMTTPLNAKIVAALNFFPQPDGFSFPNYGDSPDSDLTAADLVYIFGAETACKVTTADGCVLTATAEAWRKKWLNFVAGGQCAGMAMGSLNIFANAAVTPGDYQSSANLTFDLTKENARKYVALYATTQSLRPQNWSELQEANGYDWNPNAKYVAIGGGQSAWRTDPGELLDTLIANLKDPNATDRFRLSFSYYGGGGGHTVVPFAVEQLNENDYLIYIYENNRPNHFDLAVRINRATGAWSYVGTTRPDQPLNKYYGNATSNNLSLTSWQYAHTFPKCMEGSACPATTAAPAGSVQSADTTQAADGALLEGETVEIQLDGEGY
;
A
#
# COMPACT_ATOMS: atom_id res chain seq x y z
N ARG A 1 6.90 -26.25 -37.48
CA ARG A 1 6.68 -27.20 -36.36
C ARG A 1 7.37 -26.57 -35.15
N GLY A 2 6.80 -25.64 -34.39
CA GLY A 2 5.42 -25.45 -33.96
C GLY A 2 5.30 -26.01 -32.54
N GLY A 3 5.23 -25.14 -31.53
CA GLY A 3 5.06 -25.54 -30.13
C GLY A 3 5.23 -24.37 -29.16
N HIS A 4 4.14 -23.62 -28.96
CA HIS A 4 3.93 -22.80 -27.78
C HIS A 4 3.95 -23.69 -26.51
N SER A 5 4.52 -23.20 -25.42
CA SER A 5 4.06 -23.52 -24.08
C SER A 5 3.90 -22.21 -23.32
N VAL A 6 2.64 -21.85 -23.06
CA VAL A 6 2.21 -20.69 -22.27
C VAL A 6 1.96 -21.09 -20.80
N ASP A 7 2.17 -22.37 -20.43
CA ASP A 7 1.58 -22.94 -19.22
C ASP A 7 2.59 -23.51 -18.21
N ALA A 8 3.89 -23.37 -18.42
CA ALA A 8 4.89 -23.62 -17.37
C ALA A 8 6.21 -22.91 -17.69
N PRO A 9 6.72 -22.01 -16.80
CA PRO A 9 8.11 -21.60 -16.89
C PRO A 9 8.97 -22.85 -16.60
N ASP A 10 9.63 -23.36 -17.63
CA ASP A 10 10.66 -24.38 -17.43
C ASP A 10 11.78 -23.72 -16.62
N ALA A 11 12.00 -24.19 -15.38
CA ALA A 11 13.01 -23.67 -14.46
C ALA A 11 14.46 -23.75 -14.99
N GLN A 12 14.66 -24.42 -16.13
CA GLN A 12 15.93 -24.49 -16.86
C GLN A 12 16.11 -23.38 -17.92
N PHE A 13 15.04 -22.64 -18.24
CA PHE A 13 15.02 -21.51 -19.19
C PHE A 13 14.65 -20.16 -18.56
N VAL A 14 14.19 -20.15 -17.31
CA VAL A 14 13.73 -18.93 -16.63
C VAL A 14 14.27 -18.90 -15.19
N ASP A 15 14.95 -17.82 -14.83
CA ASP A 15 15.04 -17.38 -13.43
C ASP A 15 13.92 -16.36 -13.19
N ALA A 16 12.80 -16.82 -12.62
CA ALA A 16 11.61 -16.00 -12.41
C ALA A 16 11.82 -14.90 -11.36
N ALA A 17 12.83 -15.02 -10.50
CA ALA A 17 13.18 -14.01 -9.51
C ALA A 17 14.06 -12.89 -10.09
N ALA A 18 14.76 -13.16 -11.19
CA ALA A 18 15.71 -12.23 -11.82
C ALA A 18 15.30 -11.72 -13.21
N LEU A 19 14.13 -12.14 -13.74
CA LEU A 19 13.66 -11.83 -15.10
C LEU A 19 14.73 -12.11 -16.19
N ASN A 20 15.54 -13.15 -15.99
CA ASN A 20 16.60 -13.54 -16.90
C ASN A 20 16.14 -14.70 -17.80
N TYR A 21 16.10 -14.45 -19.11
CA TYR A 21 15.65 -15.40 -20.14
C TYR A 21 16.81 -16.20 -20.77
N ALA A 22 17.98 -16.27 -20.12
CA ALA A 22 19.12 -17.04 -20.60
C ALA A 22 18.95 -18.55 -20.27
N PRO A 23 19.17 -19.46 -21.23
CA PRO A 23 19.24 -20.90 -20.93
C PRO A 23 20.43 -21.19 -20.01
N LYS A 24 20.22 -21.98 -18.95
CA LYS A 24 21.29 -22.43 -18.05
C LYS A 24 22.28 -23.34 -18.80
N ALA A 25 23.53 -23.42 -18.35
CA ALA A 25 24.56 -24.30 -18.96
C ALA A 25 24.15 -25.79 -19.02
N SER A 26 23.22 -26.20 -18.16
CA SER A 26 22.63 -27.55 -18.13
C SER A 26 21.39 -27.72 -18.99
N SER A 27 20.98 -26.69 -19.75
CA SER A 27 19.80 -26.74 -20.61
C SER A 27 20.01 -27.78 -21.72
N PRO A 28 18.99 -28.59 -22.05
CA PRO A 28 19.05 -29.50 -23.21
C PRO A 28 19.30 -28.80 -24.55
N ALA A 29 19.05 -27.49 -24.63
CA ALA A 29 19.40 -26.65 -25.78
C ALA A 29 20.91 -26.34 -25.86
N VAL A 30 21.64 -26.51 -24.76
CA VAL A 30 23.09 -26.30 -24.62
C VAL A 30 23.86 -27.63 -24.68
N ASP A 31 23.24 -28.75 -24.29
CA ASP A 31 23.84 -30.09 -24.33
C ASP A 31 22.74 -31.17 -24.14
N LYS A 32 22.43 -31.90 -25.23
CA LYS A 32 22.11 -33.36 -25.32
C LYS A 32 21.57 -33.80 -26.70
N GLY A 33 21.77 -33.01 -27.76
CA GLY A 33 21.53 -33.45 -29.13
C GLY A 33 22.58 -34.43 -29.61
N THR A 34 22.17 -35.52 -30.24
CA THR A 34 23.09 -36.46 -30.90
C THR A 34 23.86 -35.78 -32.01
N ASP A 35 25.20 -35.75 -31.89
CA ASP A 35 26.22 -35.24 -32.82
C ASP A 35 26.26 -35.91 -34.22
N ALA A 36 25.12 -36.28 -34.78
CA ALA A 36 25.06 -36.92 -36.08
C ALA A 36 24.85 -35.86 -37.16
N VAL A 37 25.99 -35.40 -37.68
CA VAL A 37 26.21 -34.65 -38.94
C VAL A 37 26.36 -33.13 -38.78
N LEU A 38 27.57 -32.71 -38.41
CA LEU A 38 28.27 -31.63 -39.10
C LEU A 38 29.74 -32.00 -39.28
N SER A 39 30.17 -32.04 -40.55
CA SER A 39 31.56 -32.14 -40.94
C SER A 39 32.35 -30.93 -40.44
N ALA A 40 33.39 -31.17 -39.66
CA ALA A 40 34.49 -30.27 -39.34
C ALA A 40 34.13 -28.94 -38.64
N ALA A 41 34.44 -28.88 -37.34
CA ALA A 41 34.99 -27.74 -36.62
C ALA A 41 34.75 -26.35 -37.23
N THR A 42 33.58 -25.78 -36.98
CA THR A 42 33.42 -24.32 -36.92
C THR A 42 33.00 -23.96 -35.51
N SER A 43 33.98 -23.60 -34.68
CA SER A 43 33.70 -22.76 -33.52
C SER A 43 33.16 -21.44 -34.07
N LEU A 44 31.84 -21.29 -34.13
CA LEU A 44 31.23 -20.02 -34.51
C LEU A 44 31.55 -19.02 -33.39
N ALA A 45 32.47 -18.10 -33.67
CA ALA A 45 32.81 -17.01 -32.75
C ALA A 45 31.65 -16.02 -32.59
N THR A 46 30.77 -15.99 -33.59
CA THR A 46 29.60 -15.14 -33.66
C THR A 46 28.33 -15.92 -34.00
N ASP A 47 27.18 -15.41 -33.61
CA ASP A 47 25.87 -15.98 -33.99
C ASP A 47 25.47 -15.63 -35.43
N ALA A 48 24.25 -16.01 -35.84
CA ALA A 48 23.72 -15.70 -37.17
C ALA A 48 23.46 -14.19 -37.42
N ALA A 49 23.51 -13.37 -36.36
CA ALA A 49 23.45 -11.91 -36.40
C ALA A 49 24.85 -11.25 -36.29
N ASN A 50 25.93 -12.04 -36.32
CA ASN A 50 27.33 -11.59 -36.24
C ASN A 50 27.76 -11.03 -34.85
N LEU A 51 27.04 -11.35 -33.77
CA LEU A 51 27.39 -10.96 -32.39
C LEU A 51 28.29 -11.98 -31.69
N ALA A 52 29.23 -11.52 -30.87
CA ALA A 52 30.20 -12.38 -30.17
C ALA A 52 29.52 -13.28 -29.12
N ARG A 53 29.80 -14.60 -29.17
CA ARG A 53 29.18 -15.57 -28.27
C ARG A 53 29.81 -15.52 -26.88
N PRO A 54 29.02 -15.59 -25.77
CA PRO A 54 29.56 -15.57 -24.41
C PRO A 54 30.39 -16.82 -24.08
N TYR A 55 30.16 -17.94 -24.76
CA TYR A 55 30.94 -19.18 -24.62
C TYR A 55 31.57 -19.60 -25.94
N SER A 56 32.61 -18.88 -26.35
CA SER A 56 33.37 -19.17 -27.57
C SER A 56 34.00 -20.57 -27.50
N GLY A 57 33.76 -21.40 -28.52
CA GLY A 57 34.32 -22.75 -28.64
C GLY A 57 33.42 -23.90 -28.18
N THR A 58 32.21 -23.61 -27.68
CA THR A 58 31.24 -24.64 -27.25
C THR A 58 30.40 -25.12 -28.42
N LEU A 59 30.21 -26.43 -28.55
CA LEU A 59 29.32 -27.03 -29.57
C LEU A 59 27.86 -26.77 -29.17
N VAL A 60 27.02 -26.39 -30.14
CA VAL A 60 25.58 -26.20 -29.98
C VAL A 60 24.84 -26.90 -31.11
N ASP A 61 23.59 -27.29 -30.87
CA ASP A 61 22.75 -27.95 -31.86
C ASP A 61 22.30 -26.98 -32.97
N ILE A 62 22.30 -27.43 -34.24
CA ILE A 62 21.68 -26.68 -35.33
C ILE A 62 20.16 -26.68 -35.09
N GLY A 63 19.59 -25.50 -34.87
CA GLY A 63 18.16 -25.33 -34.61
C GLY A 63 17.81 -24.94 -33.17
N ALA A 64 18.80 -24.76 -32.29
CA ALA A 64 18.62 -23.91 -31.12
C ALA A 64 18.31 -22.49 -31.62
N TYR A 65 17.04 -22.12 -31.60
CA TYR A 65 16.63 -20.73 -31.78
C TYR A 65 17.09 -19.95 -30.55
N GLU A 66 18.33 -19.47 -30.57
CA GLU A 66 18.77 -18.39 -29.69
C GLU A 66 18.04 -17.11 -30.17
N LEU A 67 16.82 -16.90 -29.69
CA LEU A 67 16.23 -15.57 -29.66
C LEU A 67 16.99 -14.79 -28.57
N GLN A 68 18.24 -14.43 -28.86
CA GLN A 68 18.98 -13.40 -28.14
C GLN A 68 18.81 -12.10 -28.91
N GLY A 69 17.59 -11.58 -28.92
CA GLY A 69 17.46 -10.13 -29.09
C GLY A 69 18.22 -9.50 -27.94
N GLU A 70 19.11 -8.54 -28.20
CA GLU A 70 19.62 -7.70 -27.12
C GLU A 70 18.42 -7.24 -26.28
N GLY A 71 18.38 -7.62 -25.00
CA GLY A 71 17.26 -7.26 -24.15
C GLY A 71 17.11 -5.74 -24.17
N ILE A 72 15.99 -5.23 -24.67
CA ILE A 72 15.67 -3.81 -24.56
C ILE A 72 15.31 -3.49 -23.11
N ALA A 73 15.50 -2.24 -22.67
CA ALA A 73 14.97 -1.81 -21.38
C ALA A 73 13.46 -2.05 -21.32
N SER A 74 12.96 -2.51 -20.18
CA SER A 74 11.53 -2.76 -19.97
C SER A 74 11.01 -1.69 -19.02
N LEU A 75 10.21 -0.77 -19.55
CA LEU A 75 9.70 0.35 -18.78
C LEU A 75 8.27 0.11 -18.31
N SER A 76 7.88 0.79 -17.23
CA SER A 76 6.48 1.01 -16.85
C SER A 76 6.26 2.48 -16.52
N ILE A 77 5.03 2.94 -16.71
CA ILE A 77 4.59 4.26 -16.27
C ILE A 77 3.21 4.16 -15.64
N VAL A 78 3.06 4.69 -14.43
CA VAL A 78 1.80 4.69 -13.66
C VAL A 78 1.42 6.12 -13.34
N LYS A 79 0.22 6.52 -13.76
CA LYS A 79 -0.35 7.84 -13.45
C LYS A 79 -1.29 7.75 -12.27
N GLN A 80 -1.18 8.71 -11.36
CA GLN A 80 -2.06 8.87 -10.21
C GLN A 80 -2.52 10.31 -10.11
N GLY A 81 -3.65 10.48 -9.44
CA GLY A 81 -4.32 11.74 -9.19
C GLY A 81 -5.62 11.45 -8.45
N PRO A 82 -6.37 12.47 -8.07
CA PRO A 82 -7.58 12.24 -7.30
C PRO A 82 -8.61 11.47 -8.10
N HIS A 83 -9.43 10.66 -7.42
CA HIS A 83 -10.57 10.00 -8.05
C HIS A 83 -11.75 10.97 -8.25
N TRP A 84 -11.80 12.07 -7.50
CA TRP A 84 -12.82 13.11 -7.63
C TRP A 84 -12.19 14.50 -7.52
N LEU A 85 -12.67 15.45 -8.30
CA LEU A 85 -12.20 16.84 -8.24
C LEU A 85 -13.32 17.80 -7.87
N VAL A 86 -12.98 18.79 -7.04
CA VAL A 86 -13.81 19.99 -6.89
C VAL A 86 -13.62 20.83 -8.14
N ALA A 87 -14.74 21.23 -8.76
CA ALA A 87 -14.71 22.05 -9.96
C ALA A 87 -13.88 23.33 -9.77
N GLY A 88 -12.87 23.54 -10.62
CA GLY A 88 -11.97 24.69 -10.60
C GLY A 88 -10.88 24.66 -9.52
N ALA A 89 -10.88 23.67 -8.61
CA ALA A 89 -9.79 23.50 -7.65
C ALA A 89 -8.55 22.91 -8.34
N ALA A 90 -7.38 23.27 -7.81
CA ALA A 90 -6.12 22.68 -8.21
C ALA A 90 -5.95 21.30 -7.57
N ALA A 91 -5.36 20.37 -8.30
CA ALA A 91 -5.07 19.03 -7.83
C ALA A 91 -3.79 18.48 -8.41
N ASP A 92 -3.10 17.70 -7.59
CA ASP A 92 -1.81 17.12 -7.92
C ASP A 92 -1.99 15.77 -8.60
N PHE A 93 -1.21 15.57 -9.65
CA PHE A 93 -1.07 14.33 -10.38
C PHE A 93 0.39 13.90 -10.31
N SER A 94 0.60 12.58 -10.33
CA SER A 94 1.94 12.00 -10.35
C SER A 94 2.09 10.96 -11.45
N LEU A 95 3.31 10.81 -11.95
CA LEU A 95 3.73 9.77 -12.88
C LEU A 95 4.95 9.07 -12.28
N THR A 96 4.82 7.77 -12.00
CA THR A 96 5.92 6.91 -11.59
C THR A 96 6.42 6.14 -12.80
N VAL A 97 7.66 6.40 -13.21
CA VAL A 97 8.35 5.68 -14.28
C VAL A 97 9.33 4.71 -13.66
N ALA A 98 9.30 3.44 -14.05
CA ALA A 98 10.25 2.44 -13.56
C ALA A 98 10.87 1.64 -14.71
N ASN A 99 12.12 1.20 -14.51
CA ASN A 99 12.77 0.24 -15.38
C ASN A 99 12.77 -1.15 -14.72
N ASN A 100 11.85 -2.00 -15.17
CA ASN A 100 11.69 -3.38 -14.70
C ASN A 100 12.56 -4.36 -15.48
N GLY A 101 13.34 -3.87 -16.45
CA GLY A 101 14.23 -4.68 -17.28
C GLY A 101 15.59 -4.88 -16.65
N VAL A 102 16.41 -5.70 -17.31
CA VAL A 102 17.79 -6.00 -16.90
C VAL A 102 18.83 -5.09 -17.57
N ARG A 103 18.41 -4.17 -18.45
CA ARG A 103 19.26 -3.16 -19.08
C ARG A 103 18.81 -1.74 -18.73
N SER A 104 19.76 -0.81 -18.72
CA SER A 104 19.48 0.62 -18.59
C SER A 104 18.58 1.12 -19.72
N GLY A 105 17.58 1.94 -19.37
CA GLY A 105 16.78 2.70 -20.33
C GLY A 105 17.45 4.04 -20.56
N GLU A 106 17.92 4.32 -21.78
CA GLU A 106 18.69 5.52 -22.09
C GLU A 106 17.84 6.60 -22.78
N ALA A 107 18.19 7.86 -22.57
CA ALA A 107 17.58 9.02 -23.23
C ALA A 107 16.05 9.04 -23.17
N LEU A 108 15.49 8.72 -22.00
CA LEU A 108 14.07 8.61 -21.73
C LEU A 108 13.40 9.99 -21.67
N GLU A 109 12.27 10.09 -22.35
CA GLU A 109 11.36 11.22 -22.36
C GLU A 109 9.99 10.76 -21.85
N VAL A 110 9.38 11.55 -20.97
CA VAL A 110 7.99 11.36 -20.54
C VAL A 110 7.14 12.42 -21.21
N VAL A 111 5.99 11.99 -21.72
CA VAL A 111 4.98 12.85 -22.34
C VAL A 111 3.63 12.58 -21.68
N ASP A 112 2.90 13.64 -21.35
CA ASP A 112 1.53 13.58 -20.83
C ASP A 112 0.67 14.66 -21.49
N LEU A 113 -0.23 14.24 -22.38
CA LEU A 113 -1.17 15.13 -23.04
C LEU A 113 -2.39 15.32 -22.14
N LEU A 114 -2.59 16.56 -21.68
CA LEU A 114 -3.66 16.86 -20.75
C LEU A 114 -5.03 16.72 -21.44
N PRO A 115 -5.99 16.00 -20.82
CA PRO A 115 -7.31 15.82 -21.41
C PRO A 115 -8.12 17.13 -21.43
N ALA A 116 -9.17 17.16 -22.25
CA ALA A 116 -10.06 18.32 -22.32
C ALA A 116 -10.61 18.68 -20.93
N GLY A 117 -10.53 19.97 -20.60
CA GLY A 117 -10.95 20.52 -19.33
C GLY A 117 -9.95 20.37 -18.18
N ALA A 118 -8.77 19.81 -18.41
CA ALA A 118 -7.61 20.02 -17.56
C ALA A 118 -6.90 21.33 -17.96
N GLU A 119 -6.57 22.15 -16.96
CA GLU A 119 -5.77 23.37 -17.10
C GLU A 119 -4.50 23.20 -16.26
N TYR A 120 -3.32 23.18 -16.91
CA TYR A 120 -2.05 23.11 -16.21
C TYR A 120 -1.83 24.34 -15.31
N VAL A 121 -1.43 24.10 -14.06
CA VAL A 121 -0.95 25.17 -13.19
C VAL A 121 0.51 25.45 -13.55
N ALA A 122 0.77 26.64 -14.10
CA ALA A 122 2.11 27.04 -14.55
C ALA A 122 3.18 26.79 -13.47
N ASP A 123 4.34 26.33 -13.91
CA ASP A 123 5.53 26.05 -13.08
C ASP A 123 5.32 25.01 -11.95
N SER A 124 4.22 24.24 -11.96
CA SER A 124 3.98 23.18 -10.96
C SER A 124 4.69 21.86 -11.29
N ALA A 125 5.12 21.65 -12.53
CA ALA A 125 5.79 20.43 -12.95
C ALA A 125 7.17 20.30 -12.30
N SER A 126 7.38 19.19 -11.59
CA SER A 126 8.69 18.79 -11.08
C SER A 126 9.69 18.50 -12.21
N ARG A 127 10.97 18.35 -11.87
CA ARG A 127 12.05 17.90 -12.78
C ARG A 127 12.15 18.71 -14.08
N ASN A 128 11.88 20.01 -14.00
CA ASN A 128 11.92 20.94 -15.14
C ASN A 128 10.99 20.52 -16.30
N GLY A 129 9.81 19.98 -15.97
CA GLY A 129 8.80 19.67 -16.96
C GLY A 129 8.38 20.92 -17.74
N THR A 130 8.27 20.79 -19.05
CA THR A 130 7.84 21.88 -19.93
C THR A 130 6.40 21.67 -20.38
N PHE A 131 5.61 22.73 -20.39
CA PHE A 131 4.24 22.71 -20.90
C PHE A 131 4.14 23.52 -22.19
N ALA A 132 3.70 22.89 -23.27
CA ALA A 132 3.39 23.53 -24.54
C ALA A 132 2.23 22.81 -25.23
N ASP A 133 1.32 23.58 -25.85
CA ASP A 133 0.23 23.04 -26.67
C ASP A 133 -0.62 21.94 -25.98
N GLY A 134 -0.85 22.07 -24.67
CA GLY A 134 -1.64 21.11 -23.89
C GLY A 134 -0.88 19.86 -23.43
N GLN A 135 0.42 19.78 -23.72
CA GLN A 135 1.27 18.64 -23.42
C GLN A 135 2.36 19.01 -22.41
N LEU A 136 2.54 18.15 -21.41
CA LEU A 136 3.69 18.18 -20.50
C LEU A 136 4.77 17.21 -21.00
N THR A 137 6.03 17.64 -20.93
CA THR A 137 7.19 16.85 -21.35
C THR A 137 8.32 16.92 -20.33
N TRP A 138 8.98 15.79 -20.06
CA TRP A 138 10.16 15.69 -19.20
C TRP A 138 11.27 14.89 -19.86
N GLN A 139 12.50 15.38 -19.77
CA GLN A 139 13.70 14.65 -20.16
C GLN A 139 14.29 13.96 -18.92
N LEU A 140 14.13 12.64 -18.82
CA LEU A 140 14.61 11.86 -17.67
C LEU A 140 16.06 11.40 -17.83
N GLY A 141 16.54 11.23 -19.05
CA GLY A 141 17.89 10.71 -19.30
C GLY A 141 17.93 9.19 -19.12
N ALA A 142 18.87 8.67 -18.32
CA ALA A 142 19.03 7.25 -18.11
C ALA A 142 18.29 6.77 -16.85
N LEU A 143 17.74 5.55 -16.89
CA LEU A 143 17.14 4.88 -15.74
C LEU A 143 17.70 3.46 -15.63
N ALA A 144 18.44 3.16 -14.56
CA ALA A 144 19.12 1.88 -14.39
C ALA A 144 18.12 0.72 -14.13
N PRO A 145 18.52 -0.55 -14.31
CA PRO A 145 17.70 -1.70 -13.93
C PRO A 145 17.22 -1.61 -12.47
N GLY A 146 15.90 -1.75 -12.26
CA GLY A 146 15.26 -1.67 -10.95
C GLY A 146 15.07 -0.25 -10.40
N GLU A 147 15.52 0.78 -11.12
CA GLU A 147 15.36 2.18 -10.69
C GLU A 147 13.97 2.72 -11.08
N SER A 148 13.44 3.62 -10.25
CA SER A 148 12.21 4.36 -10.53
C SER A 148 12.38 5.87 -10.31
N THR A 149 11.55 6.64 -11.00
CA THR A 149 11.50 8.10 -10.91
C THR A 149 10.05 8.56 -10.77
N LEU A 150 9.82 9.44 -9.79
CA LEU A 150 8.56 10.14 -9.59
C LEU A 150 8.60 11.53 -10.25
N ILE A 151 7.54 11.84 -10.98
CA ILE A 151 7.22 13.16 -11.54
C ILE A 151 5.89 13.61 -10.94
N THR A 152 5.78 14.86 -10.55
CA THR A 152 4.53 15.51 -10.13
C THR A 152 4.23 16.76 -10.95
N TYR A 153 2.95 17.10 -11.06
CA TYR A 153 2.45 18.36 -11.63
C TYR A 153 1.01 18.62 -11.14
N THR A 154 0.54 19.86 -11.26
CA THR A 154 -0.79 20.26 -10.78
C THR A 154 -1.69 20.72 -11.94
N VAL A 155 -2.96 20.33 -11.91
CA VAL A 155 -3.99 20.81 -12.87
C VAL A 155 -5.23 21.30 -12.15
N LYS A 156 -5.97 22.21 -12.78
CA LYS A 156 -7.37 22.50 -12.45
C LYS A 156 -8.29 21.76 -13.40
N ALA A 157 -9.44 21.31 -12.93
CA ALA A 157 -10.43 20.64 -13.76
C ALA A 157 -11.72 21.45 -13.90
N SER A 158 -12.20 21.59 -15.14
CA SER A 158 -13.51 22.16 -15.47
C SER A 158 -14.55 21.11 -15.90
N GLN A 159 -14.11 19.86 -16.14
CA GLN A 159 -14.97 18.69 -16.35
C GLN A 159 -14.25 17.41 -15.89
N THR A 160 -14.91 16.25 -15.99
CA THR A 160 -14.29 14.94 -15.75
C THR A 160 -13.04 14.77 -16.62
N LEU A 161 -11.91 14.44 -15.99
CA LEU A 161 -10.65 14.22 -16.69
C LEU A 161 -10.55 12.74 -17.06
N VAL A 162 -10.24 12.46 -18.33
CA VAL A 162 -9.97 11.10 -18.83
C VAL A 162 -8.58 11.09 -19.46
N SER A 163 -7.58 10.76 -18.67
CA SER A 163 -6.19 10.70 -19.10
C SER A 163 -5.90 9.36 -19.78
N LYS A 164 -5.66 9.40 -21.08
CA LYS A 164 -5.34 8.22 -21.91
C LYS A 164 -4.01 8.33 -22.65
N ASP A 165 -3.46 9.53 -22.75
CA ASP A 165 -2.34 9.87 -23.63
C ASP A 165 -1.12 10.26 -22.77
N TYR A 166 -0.55 9.28 -22.06
CA TYR A 166 0.68 9.46 -21.29
C TYR A 166 1.63 8.27 -21.48
N SER A 167 2.92 8.56 -21.62
CA SER A 167 3.94 7.58 -21.98
C SER A 167 5.32 7.96 -21.49
N VAL A 168 6.19 6.96 -21.36
CA VAL A 168 7.65 7.11 -21.37
C VAL A 168 8.21 6.44 -22.61
N GLN A 169 9.18 7.04 -23.28
CA GLN A 169 9.86 6.46 -24.44
C GLN A 169 11.32 6.93 -24.52
N SER A 170 12.22 6.07 -24.99
CA SER A 170 13.58 6.48 -25.36
C SER A 170 13.57 7.26 -26.67
N THR A 171 14.20 8.42 -26.68
CA THR A 171 14.40 9.25 -27.88
C THR A 171 15.39 8.64 -28.88
N THR A 172 16.21 7.69 -28.44
CA THR A 172 17.22 7.02 -29.29
C THR A 172 16.81 5.60 -29.70
N ASP A 173 15.88 4.97 -28.97
CA ASP A 173 15.35 3.65 -29.27
C ASP A 173 13.83 3.61 -29.03
N PRO A 174 13.02 3.87 -30.07
CA PRO A 174 11.56 3.91 -29.94
C PRO A 174 10.94 2.60 -29.45
N ALA A 175 11.64 1.46 -29.52
CA ALA A 175 11.15 0.19 -28.98
C ALA A 175 11.16 0.16 -27.45
N VAL A 176 12.00 0.97 -26.80
CA VAL A 176 12.02 1.18 -25.35
C VAL A 176 10.94 2.20 -25.00
N MET A 177 9.75 1.71 -24.69
CA MET A 177 8.61 2.56 -24.34
C MET A 177 7.64 1.87 -23.37
N ALA A 178 6.85 2.69 -22.68
CA ALA A 178 5.69 2.23 -21.92
C ALA A 178 4.59 3.29 -21.90
N GLN A 179 3.34 2.81 -21.80
CA GLN A 179 2.14 3.60 -21.60
C GLN A 179 1.36 3.01 -20.43
N GLY A 180 0.62 3.83 -19.71
CA GLY A 180 -0.21 3.36 -18.61
C GLY A 180 -1.68 3.21 -19.00
N ALA A 181 -2.47 2.66 -18.08
CA ALA A 181 -3.91 2.49 -18.26
C ALA A 181 -4.66 3.84 -18.27
N VAL A 182 -5.86 3.86 -18.85
CA VAL A 182 -6.72 5.05 -18.80
C VAL A 182 -7.06 5.38 -17.34
N MET A 183 -6.82 6.63 -16.95
CA MET A 183 -7.16 7.13 -15.62
C MET A 183 -8.30 8.15 -15.74
N THR A 184 -9.39 7.92 -15.01
CA THR A 184 -10.57 8.80 -15.04
C THR A 184 -10.80 9.42 -13.67
N THR A 185 -10.85 10.74 -13.63
CA THR A 185 -11.13 11.54 -12.44
C THR A 185 -12.43 12.30 -12.64
N PRO A 186 -13.58 11.78 -12.17
CA PRO A 186 -14.83 12.51 -12.19
C PRO A 186 -14.77 13.88 -11.49
N LEU A 187 -15.41 14.86 -12.11
CA LEU A 187 -15.60 16.17 -11.49
C LEU A 187 -16.88 16.18 -10.65
N ASN A 188 -16.78 16.54 -9.38
CA ASN A 188 -17.91 16.66 -8.48
C ASN A 188 -17.85 17.99 -7.71
N ALA A 189 -18.62 18.97 -8.20
CA ALA A 189 -18.70 20.31 -7.61
C ALA A 189 -19.28 20.32 -6.18
N LYS A 190 -19.83 19.19 -5.71
CA LYS A 190 -20.36 19.05 -4.35
C LYS A 190 -19.32 18.53 -3.36
N ILE A 191 -18.15 18.08 -3.81
CA ILE A 191 -17.06 17.77 -2.88
C ILE A 191 -16.61 19.09 -2.24
N VAL A 192 -16.65 19.14 -0.91
CA VAL A 192 -16.34 20.33 -0.13
C VAL A 192 -15.01 20.21 0.62
N ALA A 193 -14.48 18.99 0.79
CA ALA A 193 -13.18 18.73 1.40
C ALA A 193 -12.67 17.35 0.96
N ALA A 194 -11.37 17.19 0.76
CA ALA A 194 -10.77 15.90 0.38
C ALA A 194 -9.32 15.79 0.83
N LEU A 195 -8.97 14.59 1.32
CA LEU A 195 -7.61 14.13 1.45
C LEU A 195 -7.11 13.67 0.09
N ASN A 196 -5.82 13.82 -0.19
CA ASN A 196 -5.19 13.17 -1.35
C ASN A 196 -4.95 11.66 -1.14
N PHE A 197 -5.69 11.04 -0.21
CA PHE A 197 -5.67 9.60 0.05
C PHE A 197 -6.78 8.95 -0.76
N PHE A 198 -6.47 7.85 -1.42
CA PHE A 198 -7.43 7.09 -2.20
C PHE A 198 -7.32 5.60 -1.87
N PRO A 199 -8.45 4.86 -1.80
CA PRO A 199 -8.42 3.40 -1.61
C PRO A 199 -7.43 2.67 -2.53
N GLN A 200 -7.31 3.12 -3.78
CA GLN A 200 -6.23 2.79 -4.69
C GLN A 200 -5.63 4.13 -5.16
N PRO A 201 -4.33 4.39 -4.93
CA PRO A 201 -3.27 3.45 -4.57
C PRO A 201 -2.91 3.36 -3.06
N ASP A 202 -3.55 4.16 -2.20
CA ASP A 202 -3.07 4.38 -0.83
C ASP A 202 -3.62 3.39 0.20
N GLY A 203 -4.73 2.71 -0.12
CA GLY A 203 -5.27 1.59 0.66
C GLY A 203 -4.60 0.26 0.33
N PHE A 204 -4.80 -0.74 1.20
CA PHE A 204 -4.45 -2.13 0.88
C PHE A 204 -5.46 -2.71 -0.13
N SER A 205 -4.98 -3.50 -1.08
CA SER A 205 -5.79 -4.15 -2.12
C SER A 205 -6.51 -5.41 -1.66
N PHE A 206 -6.03 -6.03 -0.58
CA PHE A 206 -6.66 -7.19 0.03
C PHE A 206 -7.69 -6.78 1.08
N PRO A 207 -8.74 -7.58 1.29
CA PRO A 207 -9.78 -7.23 2.24
C PRO A 207 -9.36 -7.59 3.67
N ASN A 208 -10.03 -6.97 4.64
CA ASN A 208 -9.94 -7.28 6.06
C ASN A 208 -10.07 -8.78 6.32
N TYR A 209 -9.24 -9.32 7.20
CA TYR A 209 -9.11 -10.75 7.42
C TYR A 209 -9.23 -11.09 8.91
N GLY A 210 -9.65 -12.32 9.17
CA GLY A 210 -9.85 -12.84 10.52
C GLY A 210 -8.83 -13.92 10.84
N ASP A 211 -7.77 -13.54 11.55
CA ASP A 211 -6.80 -14.38 12.24
C ASP A 211 -5.70 -13.47 12.81
N SER A 212 -4.95 -13.96 13.79
CA SER A 212 -3.73 -13.29 14.26
C SER A 212 -2.77 -14.31 14.89
N PRO A 213 -2.01 -15.07 14.08
CA PRO A 213 -1.00 -16.01 14.56
C PRO A 213 0.07 -15.31 15.39
N ASP A 214 0.83 -16.09 16.15
CA ASP A 214 1.90 -15.58 17.01
C ASP A 214 2.95 -14.75 16.25
N SER A 215 3.13 -14.99 14.95
CA SER A 215 4.04 -14.23 14.08
C SER A 215 3.62 -12.79 13.80
N ASP A 216 2.36 -12.43 14.05
CA ASP A 216 1.81 -11.10 13.78
C ASP A 216 2.22 -10.06 14.84
N LEU A 217 2.61 -10.52 16.02
CA LEU A 217 3.13 -9.67 17.09
C LEU A 217 4.20 -10.43 17.87
N THR A 218 5.46 -10.05 17.65
CA THR A 218 6.64 -10.72 18.19
C THR A 218 7.14 -10.09 19.49
N ALA A 219 8.13 -10.71 20.13
CA ALA A 219 8.81 -10.12 21.28
C ALA A 219 9.55 -8.82 20.92
N ALA A 220 10.11 -8.73 19.71
CA ALA A 220 10.76 -7.52 19.23
C ALA A 220 9.75 -6.37 19.07
N ASP A 221 8.54 -6.67 18.59
CA ASP A 221 7.47 -5.68 18.48
C ASP A 221 7.04 -5.16 19.85
N LEU A 222 6.95 -6.02 20.87
CA LEU A 222 6.66 -5.57 22.23
C LEU A 222 7.77 -4.70 22.82
N VAL A 223 9.03 -4.98 22.51
CA VAL A 223 10.15 -4.12 22.90
C VAL A 223 10.04 -2.77 22.19
N TYR A 224 9.68 -2.75 20.91
CA TYR A 224 9.45 -1.52 20.15
C TYR A 224 8.28 -0.70 20.74
N ILE A 225 7.17 -1.36 21.09
CA ILE A 225 5.98 -0.70 21.61
C ILE A 225 6.19 -0.19 23.05
N PHE A 226 6.72 -1.03 23.95
CA PHE A 226 6.72 -0.77 25.40
C PHE A 226 8.11 -0.53 26.02
N GLY A 227 9.18 -0.66 25.24
CA GLY A 227 10.55 -0.66 25.73
C GLY A 227 10.96 -2.00 26.36
N ALA A 228 12.27 -2.30 26.29
CA ALA A 228 12.83 -3.54 26.83
C ALA A 228 12.64 -3.67 28.34
N GLU A 229 12.66 -2.55 29.07
CA GLU A 229 12.49 -2.49 30.53
C GLU A 229 11.12 -3.02 30.98
N THR A 230 10.09 -2.78 30.16
CA THR A 230 8.71 -3.22 30.41
C THR A 230 8.47 -4.62 29.86
N ALA A 231 8.98 -4.88 28.65
CA ALA A 231 8.66 -6.10 27.90
C ALA A 231 9.52 -7.30 28.31
N CYS A 232 10.81 -7.09 28.63
CA CYS A 232 11.79 -8.16 28.78
C CYS A 232 12.03 -8.54 30.23
N LYS A 233 11.99 -9.85 30.49
CA LYS A 233 12.53 -10.44 31.72
C LYS A 233 14.05 -10.50 31.67
N VAL A 234 14.59 -10.91 30.52
CA VAL A 234 16.03 -10.99 30.24
C VAL A 234 16.23 -10.63 28.77
N THR A 235 17.24 -9.81 28.50
CA THR A 235 17.74 -9.57 27.14
C THR A 235 18.93 -10.50 26.91
N THR A 236 18.87 -11.30 25.85
CA THR A 236 19.93 -12.23 25.43
C THR A 236 20.54 -11.76 24.11
N ALA A 237 21.57 -12.46 23.63
CA ALA A 237 22.11 -12.22 22.28
C ALA A 237 21.07 -12.48 21.19
N ASP A 238 20.12 -13.39 21.43
CA ASP A 238 19.05 -13.78 20.51
C ASP A 238 17.78 -12.91 20.64
N GLY A 239 17.79 -11.90 21.52
CA GLY A 239 16.71 -10.94 21.68
C GLY A 239 16.05 -10.94 23.06
N CYS A 240 14.76 -10.63 23.10
CA CYS A 240 14.00 -10.42 24.33
C CYS A 240 13.24 -11.67 24.77
N VAL A 241 13.54 -12.18 25.96
CA VAL A 241 12.64 -13.13 26.64
C VAL A 241 11.60 -12.33 27.40
N LEU A 242 10.34 -12.41 26.98
CA LEU A 242 9.26 -11.62 27.53
C LEU A 242 8.99 -11.92 29.01
N THR A 243 8.54 -10.90 29.75
CA THR A 243 7.92 -11.11 31.06
C THR A 243 6.62 -11.91 30.92
N ALA A 244 6.21 -12.62 31.97
CA ALA A 244 4.93 -13.34 31.96
C ALA A 244 3.75 -12.39 31.72
N THR A 245 3.82 -11.16 32.23
CA THR A 245 2.82 -10.11 32.01
C THR A 245 2.77 -9.69 30.54
N ALA A 246 3.92 -9.41 29.92
CA ALA A 246 3.98 -9.01 28.52
C ALA A 246 3.49 -10.13 27.59
N GLU A 247 3.87 -11.38 27.84
CA GLU A 247 3.42 -12.53 27.05
C GLU A 247 1.92 -12.81 27.21
N ALA A 248 1.39 -12.71 28.43
CA ALA A 248 -0.05 -12.85 28.68
C ALA A 248 -0.85 -11.73 27.99
N TRP A 249 -0.35 -10.50 28.03
CA TRP A 249 -0.93 -9.37 27.31
C TRP A 249 -0.92 -9.61 25.79
N ARG A 250 0.21 -10.04 25.23
CA ARG A 250 0.39 -10.34 23.80
C ARG A 250 -0.64 -11.35 23.29
N LYS A 251 -0.76 -12.49 23.96
CA LYS A 251 -1.70 -13.56 23.59
C LYS A 251 -3.15 -13.10 23.70
N LYS A 252 -3.49 -12.36 24.76
CA LYS A 252 -4.83 -11.79 24.92
C LYS A 252 -5.15 -10.82 23.79
N TRP A 253 -4.18 -10.02 23.38
CA TRP A 253 -4.34 -9.04 22.31
C TRP A 253 -4.50 -9.71 20.94
N LEU A 254 -3.64 -10.66 20.57
CA LEU A 254 -3.75 -11.43 19.33
C LEU A 254 -5.12 -12.11 19.21
N ASN A 255 -5.61 -12.72 20.29
CA ASN A 255 -6.96 -13.30 20.33
C ASN A 255 -8.07 -12.26 20.15
N PHE A 256 -7.88 -11.02 20.62
CA PHE A 256 -8.85 -9.94 20.44
C PHE A 256 -8.90 -9.47 18.98
N VAL A 257 -7.75 -9.23 18.35
CA VAL A 257 -7.67 -8.74 16.96
C VAL A 257 -7.90 -9.83 15.90
N ALA A 258 -7.85 -11.11 16.27
CA ALA A 258 -8.30 -12.21 15.40
C ALA A 258 -9.80 -12.08 15.01
N GLY A 259 -10.55 -11.22 15.70
CA GLY A 259 -11.90 -10.79 15.31
C GLY A 259 -11.96 -10.03 13.98
N GLY A 260 -10.86 -9.39 13.56
CA GLY A 260 -10.74 -8.62 12.34
C GLY A 260 -9.66 -7.54 12.48
N GLN A 261 -8.93 -7.29 11.39
CA GLN A 261 -7.81 -6.37 11.33
C GLN A 261 -8.16 -4.98 10.78
N CYS A 262 -9.46 -4.66 10.59
CA CYS A 262 -9.92 -3.40 9.99
C CYS A 262 -9.30 -2.15 10.64
N ALA A 263 -9.15 -2.18 11.96
CA ALA A 263 -8.50 -1.15 12.73
C ALA A 263 -7.02 -0.96 12.31
N GLY A 264 -6.27 -2.06 12.21
CA GLY A 264 -4.87 -2.06 11.77
C GLY A 264 -4.72 -1.68 10.31
N MET A 265 -5.64 -2.11 9.45
CA MET A 265 -5.61 -1.78 8.02
C MET A 265 -5.86 -0.29 7.78
N ALA A 266 -6.89 0.29 8.42
CA ALA A 266 -7.17 1.72 8.30
C ALA A 266 -6.01 2.57 8.83
N MET A 267 -5.42 2.21 9.98
CA MET A 267 -4.30 2.96 10.54
C MET A 267 -2.99 2.74 9.79
N GLY A 268 -2.74 1.51 9.34
CA GLY A 268 -1.54 1.15 8.60
C GLY A 268 -1.48 1.84 7.24
N SER A 269 -2.57 1.81 6.47
CA SER A 269 -2.64 2.50 5.18
C SER A 269 -2.52 4.00 5.35
N LEU A 270 -3.25 4.57 6.32
CA LEU A 270 -3.16 6.00 6.64
C LEU A 270 -1.75 6.40 7.09
N ASN A 271 -1.03 5.53 7.80
CA ASN A 271 0.35 5.80 8.21
C ASN A 271 1.32 5.74 7.03
N ILE A 272 1.22 4.76 6.12
CA ILE A 272 2.06 4.74 4.91
C ILE A 272 1.82 6.02 4.09
N PHE A 273 0.57 6.47 4.00
CA PHE A 273 0.22 7.69 3.28
C PHE A 273 0.73 8.97 3.96
N ALA A 274 0.53 9.11 5.27
CA ALA A 274 0.79 10.36 5.99
C ALA A 274 2.24 10.48 6.52
N ASN A 275 2.97 9.36 6.63
CA ASN A 275 4.32 9.34 7.18
C ASN A 275 5.37 9.15 6.08
N ALA A 276 6.04 10.23 5.72
CA ALA A 276 7.11 10.21 4.71
C ALA A 276 8.30 9.29 5.06
N ALA A 277 8.42 8.84 6.32
CA ALA A 277 9.45 7.91 6.76
C ALA A 277 9.11 6.42 6.53
N VAL A 278 7.91 6.12 6.00
CA VAL A 278 7.46 4.74 5.75
C VAL A 278 7.07 4.60 4.29
N THR A 279 7.60 3.59 3.62
CA THR A 279 7.31 3.30 2.21
C THR A 279 6.80 1.86 2.04
N PRO A 280 6.03 1.56 0.99
CA PRO A 280 5.64 0.18 0.68
C PRO A 280 6.84 -0.76 0.48
N GLY A 281 7.93 -0.24 -0.09
CA GLY A 281 9.17 -0.96 -0.33
C GLY A 281 9.81 -1.56 0.93
N ASP A 282 9.55 -0.97 2.10
CA ASP A 282 10.04 -1.47 3.40
C ASP A 282 9.45 -2.84 3.77
N TYR A 283 8.28 -3.18 3.21
CA TYR A 283 7.55 -4.43 3.50
C TYR A 283 7.57 -5.40 2.33
N GLN A 284 7.66 -4.90 1.10
CA GLN A 284 7.74 -5.69 -0.12
C GLN A 284 8.58 -4.92 -1.15
N SER A 285 9.77 -5.42 -1.49
CA SER A 285 10.74 -4.68 -2.31
C SER A 285 10.24 -4.32 -3.72
N SER A 286 9.25 -5.05 -4.26
CA SER A 286 8.61 -4.76 -5.54
C SER A 286 7.43 -3.79 -5.44
N ALA A 287 6.97 -3.45 -4.24
CA ALA A 287 5.83 -2.57 -4.02
C ALA A 287 6.26 -1.11 -4.11
N ASN A 288 5.61 -0.37 -5.02
CA ASN A 288 5.74 1.09 -5.10
C ASN A 288 4.57 1.78 -4.38
N LEU A 289 3.45 1.08 -4.22
CA LEU A 289 2.19 1.58 -3.68
C LEU A 289 1.72 0.70 -2.51
N THR A 290 0.98 1.28 -1.57
CA THR A 290 0.33 0.49 -0.50
C THR A 290 -0.56 -0.60 -1.09
N PHE A 291 -1.21 -0.30 -2.22
CA PHE A 291 -2.07 -1.22 -2.95
C PHE A 291 -1.33 -2.43 -3.53
N ASP A 292 -0.01 -2.32 -3.78
CA ASP A 292 0.82 -3.42 -4.31
C ASP A 292 1.18 -4.45 -3.23
N LEU A 293 1.02 -4.10 -1.94
CA LEU A 293 1.38 -4.97 -0.83
C LEU A 293 0.45 -6.17 -0.77
N THR A 294 1.04 -7.38 -0.72
CA THR A 294 0.28 -8.58 -0.40
C THR A 294 -0.08 -8.60 1.08
N LYS A 295 -1.16 -9.33 1.42
CA LYS A 295 -1.57 -9.55 2.81
C LYS A 295 -0.43 -10.16 3.62
N GLU A 296 0.27 -11.14 3.06
CA GLU A 296 1.35 -11.88 3.71
C GLU A 296 2.52 -10.96 4.09
N ASN A 297 2.85 -9.99 3.24
CA ASN A 297 3.93 -9.03 3.50
C ASN A 297 3.49 -7.89 4.44
N ALA A 298 2.23 -7.46 4.36
CA ALA A 298 1.71 -6.37 5.18
C ALA A 298 1.19 -6.79 6.56
N ARG A 299 0.86 -8.07 6.80
CA ARG A 299 0.10 -8.50 7.99
C ARG A 299 0.74 -8.14 9.33
N LYS A 300 2.07 -8.23 9.45
CA LYS A 300 2.79 -7.85 10.69
C LYS A 300 2.64 -6.37 10.96
N TYR A 301 2.78 -5.54 9.92
CA TYR A 301 2.62 -4.10 10.02
C TYR A 301 1.16 -3.73 10.34
N VAL A 302 0.19 -4.38 9.71
CA VAL A 302 -1.24 -4.24 10.03
C VAL A 302 -1.51 -4.59 11.49
N ALA A 303 -0.96 -5.70 12.00
CA ALA A 303 -1.14 -6.12 13.39
C ALA A 303 -0.45 -5.17 14.40
N LEU A 304 0.73 -4.64 14.08
CA LEU A 304 1.38 -3.59 14.85
C LEU A 304 0.46 -2.36 14.99
N TYR A 305 -0.10 -1.86 13.88
CA TYR A 305 -0.99 -0.71 13.91
C TYR A 305 -2.37 -1.01 14.50
N ALA A 306 -2.86 -2.25 14.42
CA ALA A 306 -4.04 -2.71 15.15
C ALA A 306 -3.81 -2.53 16.66
N THR A 307 -2.58 -2.81 17.11
CA THR A 307 -2.16 -2.74 18.51
C THR A 307 -2.00 -1.30 19.01
N THR A 308 -1.22 -0.49 18.28
CA THR A 308 -0.72 0.80 18.79
C THR A 308 -1.80 1.86 18.94
N GLN A 309 -2.86 1.77 18.14
CA GLN A 309 -4.02 2.67 18.23
C GLN A 309 -4.86 2.49 19.50
N SER A 310 -4.72 1.36 20.20
CA SER A 310 -5.41 1.08 21.46
C SER A 310 -4.54 1.39 22.68
N LEU A 311 -3.35 1.95 22.46
CA LEU A 311 -2.37 2.23 23.50
C LEU A 311 -2.07 3.72 23.56
N ARG A 312 -1.87 4.22 24.78
CA ARG A 312 -1.48 5.61 25.02
C ARG A 312 -0.01 5.82 24.65
N PRO A 313 0.34 6.82 23.83
CA PRO A 313 1.73 7.25 23.71
C PRO A 313 2.19 7.97 24.98
N GLN A 314 3.48 7.92 25.29
CA GLN A 314 4.03 8.55 26.49
C GLN A 314 3.75 10.07 26.54
N ASN A 315 3.89 10.76 25.41
CA ASN A 315 3.71 12.20 25.26
C ASN A 315 2.25 12.61 24.91
N TRP A 316 1.26 11.77 25.23
CA TRP A 316 -0.14 12.05 24.90
C TRP A 316 -0.65 13.41 25.40
N SER A 317 -0.16 13.91 26.54
CA SER A 317 -0.57 15.22 27.07
C SER A 317 -0.08 16.38 26.20
N GLU A 318 1.12 16.25 25.62
CA GLU A 318 1.65 17.23 24.67
C GLU A 318 0.86 17.20 23.36
N LEU A 319 0.48 15.99 22.89
CA LEU A 319 -0.40 15.84 21.72
C LEU A 319 -1.78 16.45 21.96
N GLN A 320 -2.31 16.28 23.18
CA GLN A 320 -3.58 16.88 23.58
C GLN A 320 -3.48 18.41 23.63
N GLU A 321 -2.41 18.97 24.18
CA GLU A 321 -2.18 20.43 24.23
C GLU A 321 -2.01 21.02 22.82
N ALA A 322 -1.29 20.31 21.93
CA ALA A 322 -1.02 20.77 20.58
C ALA A 322 -2.26 20.75 19.66
N ASN A 323 -3.11 19.73 19.79
CA ASN A 323 -4.18 19.47 18.83
C ASN A 323 -5.61 19.56 19.41
N GLY A 324 -5.74 19.64 20.74
CA GLY A 324 -7.03 19.72 21.43
C GLY A 324 -7.83 18.41 21.49
N TYR A 325 -7.24 17.26 21.14
CA TYR A 325 -7.91 15.95 21.16
C TYR A 325 -7.55 15.18 22.45
N ASP A 326 -8.54 14.68 23.19
CA ASP A 326 -8.30 13.97 24.46
C ASP A 326 -8.08 12.47 24.25
N TRP A 327 -7.06 11.91 24.91
CA TRP A 327 -6.86 10.47 24.98
C TRP A 327 -7.70 9.88 26.12
N ASN A 328 -8.59 8.94 25.81
CA ASN A 328 -9.41 8.27 26.83
C ASN A 328 -8.95 6.80 27.01
N PRO A 329 -8.66 6.33 28.24
CA PRO A 329 -8.37 4.93 28.54
C PRO A 329 -9.61 4.02 28.52
N ASN A 330 -10.78 4.55 28.86
CA ASN A 330 -12.03 3.81 29.06
C ASN A 330 -12.97 3.88 27.85
N ALA A 331 -12.86 4.92 27.04
CA ALA A 331 -13.34 4.87 25.67
C ALA A 331 -12.21 4.29 24.84
N LYS A 332 -12.48 3.23 24.08
CA LYS A 332 -11.49 2.61 23.17
C LYS A 332 -11.09 3.54 22.00
N TYR A 333 -11.35 4.85 22.10
CA TYR A 333 -11.35 5.83 21.02
C TYR A 333 -11.00 7.23 21.56
N VAL A 334 -10.23 7.99 20.77
CA VAL A 334 -9.96 9.42 21.00
C VAL A 334 -11.24 10.19 20.66
N ALA A 335 -11.70 11.07 21.56
CA ALA A 335 -12.85 11.93 21.33
C ALA A 335 -12.39 13.30 20.81
N ILE A 336 -13.10 13.82 19.80
CA ILE A 336 -12.95 15.21 19.41
C ILE A 336 -13.71 16.06 20.43
N GLY A 337 -13.02 17.05 21.02
CA GLY A 337 -13.59 17.99 21.99
C GLY A 337 -12.91 17.88 23.35
N GLY A 338 -12.11 18.89 23.70
CA GLY A 338 -11.49 18.99 25.02
C GLY A 338 -12.54 19.17 26.12
N GLY A 339 -12.55 18.23 27.08
CA GLY A 339 -13.28 18.35 28.34
C GLY A 339 -13.99 17.05 28.74
N GLN A 340 -14.02 16.75 30.05
CA GLN A 340 -14.69 15.56 30.61
C GLN A 340 -16.23 15.51 30.41
N SER A 341 -16.81 16.42 29.63
CA SER A 341 -18.20 16.43 29.17
C SER A 341 -18.36 16.14 27.66
N ALA A 342 -17.26 15.94 26.92
CA ALA A 342 -17.21 15.78 25.46
C ALA A 342 -17.32 14.31 24.97
N TRP A 343 -17.79 13.39 25.83
CA TRP A 343 -17.92 11.97 25.50
C TRP A 343 -19.09 11.63 24.55
N ARG A 344 -19.76 12.66 24.02
CA ARG A 344 -20.78 12.57 22.97
C ARG A 344 -20.21 13.23 21.73
N THR A 345 -19.85 12.45 20.72
CA THR A 345 -19.55 13.02 19.41
C THR A 345 -20.89 13.34 18.75
N ASP A 346 -21.29 14.61 18.75
CA ASP A 346 -22.34 15.05 17.84
C ASP A 346 -21.85 14.79 16.40
N PRO A 347 -22.59 14.03 15.58
CA PRO A 347 -22.14 13.73 14.21
C PRO A 347 -21.96 14.96 13.32
N GLY A 348 -22.61 16.09 13.64
CA GLY A 348 -22.38 17.38 13.00
C GLY A 348 -21.01 17.97 13.37
N GLU A 349 -20.67 18.02 14.66
CA GLU A 349 -19.35 18.48 15.13
C GLU A 349 -18.20 17.60 14.61
N LEU A 350 -18.42 16.28 14.57
CA LEU A 350 -17.49 15.33 13.94
C LEU A 350 -17.24 15.70 12.49
N LEU A 351 -18.31 15.93 11.73
CA LEU A 351 -18.25 16.27 10.32
C LEU A 351 -17.56 17.61 10.09
N ASP A 352 -17.80 18.61 10.94
CA ASP A 352 -17.12 19.91 10.86
C ASP A 352 -15.62 19.79 11.09
N THR A 353 -15.21 18.98 12.07
CA THR A 353 -13.80 18.71 12.34
C THR A 353 -13.14 17.99 11.17
N LEU A 354 -13.82 17.01 10.59
CA LEU A 354 -13.32 16.30 9.41
C LEU A 354 -13.17 17.24 8.22
N ILE A 355 -14.18 18.07 7.93
CA ILE A 355 -14.11 19.03 6.81
C ILE A 355 -12.96 20.02 7.01
N ALA A 356 -12.77 20.54 8.22
CA ALA A 356 -11.66 21.45 8.52
C ALA A 356 -10.30 20.77 8.28
N ASN A 357 -10.12 19.54 8.76
CA ASN A 357 -8.89 18.78 8.58
C ASN A 357 -8.62 18.44 7.10
N LEU A 358 -9.64 17.99 6.37
CA LEU A 358 -9.53 17.62 4.96
C LEU A 358 -9.34 18.82 4.02
N LYS A 359 -9.66 20.04 4.45
CA LYS A 359 -9.42 21.26 3.68
C LYS A 359 -8.00 21.81 3.83
N ASP A 360 -7.32 21.46 4.91
CA ASP A 360 -6.00 22.00 5.22
C ASP A 360 -4.90 21.07 4.70
N PRO A 361 -4.22 21.42 3.59
CA PRO A 361 -3.12 20.60 3.08
C PRO A 361 -1.95 20.50 4.06
N ASN A 362 -1.83 21.45 4.99
CA ASN A 362 -0.77 21.48 6.00
C ASN A 362 -1.19 20.88 7.34
N ALA A 363 -2.40 20.30 7.44
CA ALA A 363 -2.84 19.69 8.68
C ALA A 363 -1.81 18.63 9.12
N THR A 364 -1.38 18.72 10.36
CA THR A 364 -0.36 17.82 10.94
C THR A 364 -0.94 16.50 11.44
N ASP A 365 -2.27 16.36 11.39
CA ASP A 365 -2.98 15.16 11.84
C ASP A 365 -3.94 14.66 10.75
N ARG A 366 -4.30 13.38 10.84
CA ARG A 366 -5.27 12.70 9.98
C ARG A 366 -6.18 11.82 10.84
N PHE A 367 -7.34 11.48 10.31
CA PHE A 367 -8.32 10.70 11.07
C PHE A 367 -8.66 9.38 10.41
N ARG A 368 -8.85 8.36 11.23
CA ARG A 368 -9.73 7.24 10.88
C ARG A 368 -11.14 7.49 11.42
N LEU A 369 -12.13 6.88 10.78
CA LEU A 369 -13.52 6.88 11.22
C LEU A 369 -13.88 5.50 11.78
N SER A 370 -14.48 5.46 12.96
CA SER A 370 -14.95 4.21 13.57
C SER A 370 -16.42 4.30 13.94
N PHE A 371 -17.14 3.22 13.71
CA PHE A 371 -18.55 3.09 14.05
C PHE A 371 -18.89 1.70 14.58
N SER A 372 -19.92 1.60 15.43
CA SER A 372 -20.39 0.32 15.97
C SER A 372 -21.90 0.19 15.88
N TYR A 373 -22.42 -1.02 16.07
CA TYR A 373 -23.88 -1.22 16.13
C TYR A 373 -24.52 -0.39 17.23
N TYR A 374 -25.77 0.02 16.98
CA TYR A 374 -26.58 0.73 17.96
C TYR A 374 -26.85 -0.17 19.18
N GLY A 375 -26.52 0.32 20.39
CA GLY A 375 -26.60 -0.49 21.61
C GLY A 375 -25.32 -1.26 21.98
N GLY A 376 -24.25 -1.14 21.17
CA GLY A 376 -22.93 -1.71 21.44
C GLY A 376 -22.70 -3.10 20.82
N GLY A 377 -21.44 -3.54 20.83
CA GLY A 377 -20.97 -4.75 20.13
C GLY A 377 -20.74 -4.52 18.64
N GLY A 378 -19.84 -5.31 18.01
CA GLY A 378 -19.51 -5.27 16.57
C GLY A 378 -19.17 -3.87 16.03
N GLY A 379 -17.87 -3.58 15.89
CA GLY A 379 -17.38 -2.31 15.39
C GLY A 379 -16.68 -2.45 14.04
N HIS A 380 -16.54 -1.33 13.35
CA HIS A 380 -15.79 -1.24 12.12
C HIS A 380 -15.01 0.08 12.04
N THR A 381 -13.86 0.03 11.37
CA THR A 381 -12.93 1.15 11.25
C THR A 381 -12.49 1.30 9.81
N VAL A 382 -12.55 2.54 9.30
CA VAL A 382 -12.26 2.93 7.91
C VAL A 382 -11.48 4.24 7.85
N VAL A 383 -10.95 4.61 6.68
CA VAL A 383 -10.29 5.91 6.47
C VAL A 383 -11.24 6.84 5.70
N PRO A 384 -11.74 7.94 6.28
CA PRO A 384 -12.46 8.96 5.55
C PRO A 384 -11.49 9.76 4.68
N PHE A 385 -11.83 9.96 3.41
CA PHE A 385 -10.93 10.66 2.48
C PHE A 385 -11.60 11.80 1.70
N ALA A 386 -12.93 11.89 1.64
CA ALA A 386 -13.59 13.05 1.04
C ALA A 386 -14.96 13.30 1.65
N VAL A 387 -15.45 14.53 1.53
CA VAL A 387 -16.78 14.93 1.97
C VAL A 387 -17.52 15.60 0.82
N GLU A 388 -18.69 15.07 0.48
CA GLU A 388 -19.65 15.68 -0.43
C GLU A 388 -20.80 16.33 0.36
N GLN A 389 -21.14 17.57 0.00
CA GLN A 389 -22.32 18.26 0.48
C GLN A 389 -23.49 18.06 -0.51
N LEU A 390 -24.47 17.23 -0.15
CA LEU A 390 -25.65 17.00 -0.98
C LEU A 390 -26.60 18.20 -0.96
N ASN A 391 -26.78 18.79 0.22
CA ASN A 391 -27.53 20.02 0.50
C ASN A 391 -27.03 20.64 1.83
N GLU A 392 -27.70 21.66 2.36
CA GLU A 392 -27.32 22.34 3.61
C GLU A 392 -27.15 21.38 4.81
N ASN A 393 -27.93 20.30 4.86
CA ASN A 393 -27.99 19.38 5.99
C ASN A 393 -27.44 17.98 5.71
N ASP A 394 -27.54 17.47 4.48
CA ASP A 394 -27.10 16.11 4.13
C ASP A 394 -25.72 16.09 3.49
N TYR A 395 -24.84 15.24 4.02
CA TYR A 395 -23.46 15.07 3.58
C TYR A 395 -23.13 13.58 3.42
N LEU A 396 -22.19 13.29 2.52
CA LEU A 396 -21.56 11.99 2.37
C LEU A 396 -20.09 12.10 2.75
N ILE A 397 -19.62 11.22 3.62
CA ILE A 397 -18.20 11.03 3.91
C ILE A 397 -17.75 9.79 3.13
N TYR A 398 -16.98 9.97 2.06
CA TYR A 398 -16.38 8.88 1.32
C TYR A 398 -15.27 8.21 2.14
N ILE A 399 -15.23 6.88 2.11
CA ILE A 399 -14.39 6.06 2.97
C ILE A 399 -13.62 4.99 2.19
N TYR A 400 -12.37 4.74 2.58
CA TYR A 400 -11.68 3.50 2.26
C TYR A 400 -12.23 2.40 3.16
N GLU A 401 -13.09 1.59 2.57
CA GLU A 401 -13.72 0.44 3.19
C GLU A 401 -12.81 -0.78 3.06
N ASN A 402 -12.04 -1.09 4.09
CA ASN A 402 -11.06 -2.18 4.04
C ASN A 402 -11.68 -3.59 3.99
N ASN A 403 -12.99 -3.78 4.16
CA ASN A 403 -13.64 -5.05 3.77
C ASN A 403 -13.95 -5.14 2.27
N ARG A 404 -13.93 -4.00 1.56
CA ARG A 404 -14.29 -3.85 0.15
C ARG A 404 -13.28 -2.93 -0.55
N PRO A 405 -11.98 -3.28 -0.54
CA PRO A 405 -10.89 -2.37 -0.94
C PRO A 405 -10.98 -1.89 -2.39
N ASN A 406 -11.66 -2.64 -3.26
CA ASN A 406 -11.87 -2.30 -4.68
C ASN A 406 -13.13 -1.44 -4.95
N HIS A 407 -13.78 -0.92 -3.90
CA HIS A 407 -14.92 -0.01 -4.03
C HIS A 407 -14.55 1.40 -3.58
N PHE A 408 -14.71 2.38 -4.47
CA PHE A 408 -14.20 3.75 -4.31
C PHE A 408 -15.30 4.80 -4.11
N ASP A 409 -16.55 4.36 -4.11
CA ASP A 409 -17.78 5.18 -4.05
C ASP A 409 -18.56 4.98 -2.74
N LEU A 410 -18.00 4.24 -1.78
CA LEU A 410 -18.65 3.95 -0.51
C LEU A 410 -18.58 5.16 0.42
N ALA A 411 -19.73 5.53 0.99
CA ALA A 411 -19.82 6.70 1.85
C ALA A 411 -20.77 6.53 3.04
N VAL A 412 -20.40 7.15 4.15
CA VAL A 412 -21.23 7.32 5.35
C VAL A 412 -22.09 8.56 5.15
N ARG A 413 -23.41 8.45 5.28
CA ARG A 413 -24.31 9.61 5.21
C ARG A 413 -24.48 10.23 6.59
N ILE A 414 -24.36 11.55 6.68
CA ILE A 414 -24.63 12.34 7.89
C ILE A 414 -25.64 13.44 7.57
N ASN A 415 -26.62 13.62 8.45
CA ASN A 415 -27.52 14.76 8.46
C ASN A 415 -27.17 15.69 9.64
N ARG A 416 -26.64 16.87 9.34
CA ARG A 416 -26.17 17.85 10.35
C ARG A 416 -27.29 18.37 11.24
N ALA A 417 -28.47 18.63 10.68
CA ALA A 417 -29.58 19.21 11.45
C ALA A 417 -30.11 18.27 12.54
N THR A 418 -30.06 16.96 12.30
CA THR A 418 -30.62 15.95 13.22
C THR A 418 -29.56 15.15 13.96
N GLY A 419 -28.29 15.27 13.56
CA GLY A 419 -27.20 14.39 13.97
C GLY A 419 -27.37 12.95 13.48
N ALA A 420 -28.39 12.63 12.66
CA ALA A 420 -28.61 11.26 12.19
C ALA A 420 -27.51 10.85 11.21
N TRP A 421 -27.02 9.62 11.35
CA TRP A 421 -26.02 9.06 10.43
C TRP A 421 -26.32 7.61 10.09
N SER A 422 -25.85 7.16 8.93
CA SER A 422 -25.95 5.76 8.55
C SER A 422 -24.92 5.34 7.51
N TYR A 423 -24.60 4.05 7.54
CA TYR A 423 -23.77 3.38 6.55
C TYR A 423 -24.23 1.92 6.38
N VAL A 424 -24.06 1.37 5.18
CA VAL A 424 -24.33 -0.04 4.90
C VAL A 424 -23.00 -0.70 4.53
N GLY A 425 -22.54 -1.60 5.38
CA GLY A 425 -21.24 -2.24 5.26
C GLY A 425 -21.21 -3.56 6.01
N THR A 426 -20.04 -4.11 6.23
CA THR A 426 -19.88 -5.37 6.96
C THR A 426 -18.76 -5.25 7.99
N THR A 427 -18.71 -6.14 8.98
CA THR A 427 -17.55 -6.24 9.90
C THR A 427 -16.43 -7.10 9.33
N ARG A 428 -16.76 -7.98 8.36
CA ARG A 428 -15.83 -8.86 7.67
C ARG A 428 -16.26 -9.09 6.22
N PRO A 429 -15.35 -9.34 5.27
CA PRO A 429 -15.70 -9.44 3.85
C PRO A 429 -16.63 -10.62 3.52
N ASP A 430 -16.55 -11.69 4.29
CA ASP A 430 -17.35 -12.92 4.16
C ASP A 430 -18.75 -12.83 4.80
N GLN A 431 -19.08 -11.70 5.43
CA GLN A 431 -20.35 -11.51 6.12
C GLN A 431 -21.34 -10.64 5.31
N PRO A 432 -22.66 -10.85 5.49
CA PRO A 432 -23.68 -10.00 4.89
C PRO A 432 -23.52 -8.53 5.26
N LEU A 433 -23.95 -7.66 4.34
CA LEU A 433 -24.04 -6.24 4.61
C LEU A 433 -25.11 -5.96 5.68
N ASN A 434 -24.72 -5.19 6.69
CA ASN A 434 -25.54 -4.72 7.78
C ASN A 434 -25.58 -3.19 7.80
N LYS A 435 -26.67 -2.67 8.37
CA LYS A 435 -26.84 -1.23 8.54
C LYS A 435 -26.23 -0.78 9.86
N TYR A 436 -25.24 0.09 9.77
CA TYR A 436 -24.78 0.95 10.86
C TYR A 436 -25.59 2.24 10.85
N TYR A 437 -26.04 2.69 12.01
CA TYR A 437 -26.77 3.93 12.14
C TYR A 437 -26.75 4.45 13.58
N GLY A 438 -27.01 5.74 13.72
CA GLY A 438 -27.08 6.39 15.02
C GLY A 438 -27.47 7.86 14.89
N ASN A 439 -27.37 8.56 16.02
CA ASN A 439 -27.62 9.99 16.16
C ASN A 439 -26.72 10.60 17.27
N ALA A 440 -26.90 11.88 17.58
CA ALA A 440 -26.13 12.58 18.63
C ALA A 440 -26.16 11.94 20.03
N THR A 441 -27.13 11.05 20.31
CA THR A 441 -27.25 10.36 21.61
C THR A 441 -26.70 8.94 21.60
N SER A 442 -26.40 8.40 20.42
CA SER A 442 -26.06 6.99 20.23
C SER A 442 -24.63 6.62 20.61
N ASN A 443 -23.71 7.59 20.60
CA ASN A 443 -22.29 7.42 20.96
C ASN A 443 -21.59 6.24 20.24
N ASN A 444 -21.94 6.00 18.97
CA ASN A 444 -21.43 4.89 18.17
C ASN A 444 -20.79 5.34 16.83
N LEU A 445 -20.35 6.60 16.75
CA LEU A 445 -19.57 7.19 15.66
C LEU A 445 -18.45 8.06 16.23
N SER A 446 -17.23 7.89 15.73
CA SER A 446 -16.05 8.60 16.25
C SER A 446 -14.98 8.79 15.18
N LEU A 447 -14.22 9.87 15.29
CA LEU A 447 -12.95 10.04 14.60
C LEU A 447 -11.82 9.80 15.59
N THR A 448 -10.75 9.13 15.16
CA THR A 448 -9.57 8.92 15.99
C THR A 448 -8.34 9.43 15.25
N SER A 449 -7.56 10.26 15.95
CA SER A 449 -6.36 10.89 15.44
C SER A 449 -5.26 9.86 15.14
N TRP A 450 -4.59 10.06 14.01
CA TRP A 450 -3.48 9.23 13.55
C TRP A 450 -2.23 9.40 14.41
N GLN A 451 -2.02 10.60 14.96
CA GLN A 451 -0.90 10.90 15.85
C GLN A 451 -0.79 9.94 17.04
N TYR A 452 -1.94 9.55 17.60
CA TYR A 452 -1.97 8.60 18.70
C TYR A 452 -1.54 7.19 18.32
N ALA A 453 -1.66 6.77 17.06
CA ALA A 453 -1.20 5.45 16.63
C ALA A 453 0.29 5.45 16.30
N HIS A 454 0.78 6.44 15.55
CA HIS A 454 2.18 6.45 15.07
C HIS A 454 3.20 6.93 16.10
N THR A 455 2.78 7.56 17.20
CA THR A 455 3.72 8.13 18.19
C THR A 455 4.17 7.08 19.20
N PHE A 456 5.48 6.94 19.41
CA PHE A 456 6.10 5.98 20.34
C PHE A 456 7.03 6.70 21.34
N PRO A 457 7.35 6.09 22.50
CA PRO A 457 6.92 4.77 22.99
C PRO A 457 5.47 4.77 23.52
N LYS A 458 4.88 3.57 23.64
CA LYS A 458 3.56 3.37 24.24
C LYS A 458 3.66 2.91 25.69
N CYS A 459 2.61 3.17 26.46
CA CYS A 459 2.49 2.69 27.82
C CYS A 459 1.65 1.42 27.87
N MET A 460 2.15 0.38 28.53
CA MET A 460 1.35 -0.80 28.86
C MET A 460 0.34 -0.44 29.95
N GLU A 461 -0.91 -0.86 29.79
CA GLU A 461 -1.97 -0.59 30.78
C GLU A 461 -1.56 -1.08 32.17
N GLY A 462 -1.68 -0.22 33.18
CA GLY A 462 -1.28 -0.53 34.56
C GLY A 462 0.22 -0.55 34.85
N SER A 463 1.07 -0.17 33.88
CA SER A 463 2.54 -0.08 34.05
C SER A 463 3.04 1.37 33.94
N ALA A 464 4.20 1.67 34.54
CA ALA A 464 4.89 2.93 34.31
C ALA A 464 5.32 3.03 32.83
N CYS A 465 5.16 4.22 32.23
CA CYS A 465 5.62 4.45 30.86
C CYS A 465 7.17 4.46 30.84
N PRO A 466 7.81 3.84 29.82
CA PRO A 466 9.27 3.83 29.72
C PRO A 466 9.85 5.25 29.61
N ALA A 467 11.00 5.50 30.22
CA ALA A 467 11.72 6.77 30.14
C ALA A 467 12.63 6.78 28.90
N THR A 468 12.05 7.07 27.72
CA THR A 468 12.71 7.41 26.44
C THR A 468 14.15 6.92 26.17
N THR A 469 14.31 6.08 25.16
CA THR A 469 14.99 6.47 23.90
C THR A 469 14.35 5.66 22.77
N ALA A 470 13.98 6.36 21.69
CA ALA A 470 13.51 5.73 20.46
C ALA A 470 14.53 4.68 19.98
N ALA A 471 14.10 3.43 19.84
CA ALA A 471 14.73 2.61 18.82
C ALA A 471 14.37 3.27 17.47
N PRO A 472 15.33 3.46 16.55
CA PRO A 472 14.99 3.90 15.20
C PRO A 472 13.93 2.95 14.64
N ALA A 473 13.08 3.47 13.77
CA ALA A 473 12.20 2.66 12.93
C ALA A 473 13.07 1.73 12.08
N GLY A 474 13.51 0.62 12.67
CA GLY A 474 14.07 -0.49 11.96
C GLY A 474 12.91 -1.13 11.24
N SER A 475 13.01 -1.22 9.91
CA SER A 475 12.20 -2.06 9.04
C SER A 475 11.60 -3.21 9.86
N VAL A 476 10.28 -3.19 10.07
CA VAL A 476 9.56 -4.35 10.60
C VAL A 476 9.98 -5.48 9.67
N GLN A 477 10.86 -6.37 10.15
CA GLN A 477 11.49 -7.34 9.27
C GLN A 477 10.38 -8.12 8.58
N SER A 478 10.44 -8.11 7.24
CA SER A 478 9.68 -9.02 6.41
C SER A 478 9.78 -10.43 7.00
N ALA A 479 8.75 -11.24 6.81
CA ALA A 479 8.83 -12.64 7.20
C ALA A 479 10.07 -13.24 6.52
N ASP A 480 11.13 -13.44 7.29
CA ASP A 480 12.30 -14.16 6.84
C ASP A 480 11.82 -15.57 6.49
N THR A 481 11.78 -15.86 5.19
CA THR A 481 11.41 -17.18 4.67
C THR A 481 12.50 -18.21 4.92
N THR A 482 13.60 -17.84 5.60
CA THR A 482 14.61 -18.80 6.06
C THR A 482 14.28 -19.36 7.44
N GLN A 483 13.14 -20.05 7.56
CA GLN A 483 13.06 -21.07 8.60
C GLN A 483 13.96 -22.23 8.14
N ALA A 484 15.13 -22.34 8.79
CA ALA A 484 16.07 -23.42 8.59
C ALA A 484 15.31 -24.76 8.65
N ALA A 485 15.38 -25.49 7.54
CA ALA A 485 14.98 -26.88 7.48
C ALA A 485 15.89 -27.68 8.42
N ASP A 486 15.44 -27.91 9.65
CA ASP A 486 15.95 -29.01 10.46
C ASP A 486 14.91 -30.12 10.47
N GLY A 487 15.29 -31.20 9.81
CA GLY A 487 14.42 -32.30 9.44
C GLY A 487 14.15 -33.26 10.59
N ALA A 488 12.89 -33.68 10.66
CA ALA A 488 12.52 -35.03 11.03
C ALA A 488 11.24 -35.37 10.24
N LEU A 489 11.45 -35.95 9.06
CA LEU A 489 10.40 -36.52 8.23
C LEU A 489 9.76 -37.69 9.00
N LEU A 490 8.47 -37.57 9.34
CA LEU A 490 7.63 -38.75 9.52
C LEU A 490 6.95 -39.00 8.18
N GLU A 491 7.45 -40.01 7.47
CA GLU A 491 6.92 -40.48 6.20
C GLU A 491 5.48 -41.01 6.36
N GLY A 492 4.63 -40.67 5.40
CA GLY A 492 3.45 -41.46 5.07
C GLY A 492 2.11 -40.82 5.38
N GLU A 493 1.75 -39.75 4.66
CA GLU A 493 0.35 -39.46 4.31
C GLU A 493 0.31 -38.56 3.07
N THR A 494 -0.19 -39.10 1.95
CA THR A 494 -0.52 -38.35 0.74
C THR A 494 -1.75 -37.50 1.00
N VAL A 495 -1.62 -36.17 0.89
CA VAL A 495 -2.77 -35.25 0.88
C VAL A 495 -3.02 -34.83 -0.57
N GLU A 496 -4.12 -35.30 -1.15
CA GLU A 496 -4.70 -34.73 -2.37
C GLU A 496 -5.28 -33.36 -2.03
N ILE A 497 -4.78 -32.31 -2.67
CA ILE A 497 -5.37 -30.97 -2.62
C ILE A 497 -6.29 -30.84 -3.84
N GLN A 498 -7.60 -30.93 -3.61
CA GLN A 498 -8.60 -30.47 -4.60
C GLN A 498 -8.54 -28.95 -4.68
N LEU A 499 -8.18 -28.44 -5.86
CA LEU A 499 -8.41 -27.04 -6.24
C LEU A 499 -9.81 -26.92 -6.82
N ASP A 500 -10.80 -26.83 -5.96
CA ASP A 500 -12.13 -26.36 -6.39
C ASP A 500 -12.07 -24.83 -6.35
N GLY A 501 -11.99 -24.25 -7.53
CA GLY A 501 -11.89 -22.81 -7.71
C GLY A 501 -13.16 -22.10 -7.27
N GLU A 502 -13.00 -21.02 -6.52
CA GLU A 502 -13.75 -19.79 -6.73
C GLU A 502 -12.78 -18.63 -6.59
N GLY A 503 -12.64 -17.86 -7.65
CA GLY A 503 -12.00 -16.56 -7.58
C GLY A 503 -12.94 -15.58 -6.90
N TYR A 504 -12.44 -14.87 -5.89
CA TYR A 504 -12.72 -13.48 -5.56
C TYR A 504 -11.59 -12.94 -4.69
#